data_AF-A0AAE1P345-F1
#
_entry.id   AF-A0AAE1P345-F1
#
_cell.length_a   1.000
_cell.length_b   1.000
_cell.length_c   1.000
_cell.angle_alpha   90.00
_cell.angle_beta   90.00
_cell.angle_gamma   90.00
#
_symmetry.space_group_name_H-M   'P 1'
#
loop_
_entity.id
_entity.type
_entity.pdbx_description
1 polymer ?
#
loop_
_entity_poly.entity_id
_entity_poly.type
_entity_poly.pdbx_seq_one_letter_code
_entity_poly.pdbx_strand_id
1 'polypeptide(L)'
;MWRQSWRDSVRGSKTVKDVTAAIIPGIANIIVVAVSTAVATAIKDYTNKLVSNSAEKQRSCLLSRFDNDRLEQYMRRDNLRIFGIEEEPDEDEDIIQAKVIEVAADIGVKIEANDISIAHRLGREGGQGRQACACEVLS
;
A
#
# COMPACT_ATOMS: atom_id res chain seq x y z
N MET A 1 -31.68 -23.89 38.73
CA MET A 1 -31.77 -25.34 39.03
C MET A 1 -30.58 -25.87 39.85
N TRP A 2 -29.33 -25.58 39.48
CA TRP A 2 -28.12 -26.08 40.18
C TRP A 2 -27.91 -25.58 41.63
N ARG A 3 -28.38 -24.37 41.97
CA ARG A 3 -28.23 -23.79 43.32
C ARG A 3 -29.07 -24.47 44.41
N GLN A 4 -30.21 -25.08 44.06
CA GLN A 4 -31.03 -25.83 45.03
C GLN A 4 -30.35 -27.18 45.35
N SER A 5 -30.01 -27.96 44.32
CA SER A 5 -29.37 -29.27 44.45
C SER A 5 -28.05 -29.25 45.24
N TRP A 6 -27.22 -28.21 45.07
CA TRP A 6 -25.98 -28.06 45.85
C TRP A 6 -26.24 -27.81 47.35
N ARG A 7 -27.25 -26.99 47.69
CA ARG A 7 -27.62 -26.72 49.08
C ARG A 7 -28.09 -27.97 49.80
N ASP A 8 -28.82 -28.83 49.11
CA ASP A 8 -29.35 -30.08 49.65
C ASP A 8 -28.21 -31.10 49.88
N SER A 9 -27.22 -31.15 48.99
CA SER A 9 -26.02 -32.00 49.12
C SER A 9 -25.09 -31.59 50.27
N VAL A 10 -24.91 -30.29 50.50
CA VAL A 10 -24.12 -29.76 51.63
C VAL A 10 -24.83 -29.97 52.97
N ARG A 11 -26.17 -29.86 53.01
CA ARG A 11 -26.97 -30.10 54.23
C ARG A 11 -26.96 -31.56 54.70
N GLY A 12 -26.74 -32.52 53.80
CA GLY A 12 -26.69 -33.96 54.13
C GLY A 12 -25.31 -34.49 54.54
N SER A 13 -24.26 -33.68 54.46
CA SER A 13 -22.87 -34.12 54.64
C SER A 13 -22.46 -34.14 56.12
N LYS A 14 -21.94 -35.28 56.59
CA LYS A 14 -21.49 -35.48 57.98
C LYS A 14 -20.00 -35.22 58.19
N THR A 15 -19.22 -35.12 57.10
CA THR A 15 -17.77 -34.90 57.16
C THR A 15 -17.33 -33.73 56.28
N VAL A 16 -16.23 -33.08 56.67
CA VAL A 16 -15.64 -31.95 55.92
C VAL A 16 -15.23 -32.35 54.49
N LYS A 17 -14.86 -33.62 54.30
CA LYS A 17 -14.46 -34.18 53.00
C LYS A 17 -15.59 -34.13 51.97
N ASP A 18 -16.81 -34.46 52.37
CA ASP A 18 -17.99 -34.48 51.48
C ASP A 18 -18.40 -33.05 51.08
N VAL A 19 -18.32 -32.11 52.03
CA VAL A 19 -18.56 -30.70 51.76
C VAL A 19 -17.51 -30.14 50.79
N THR A 20 -16.25 -30.52 50.95
CA THR A 20 -15.17 -30.06 50.06
C THR A 20 -15.34 -30.64 48.65
N ALA A 21 -15.71 -31.93 48.54
CA ALA A 21 -16.00 -32.59 47.27
C ALA A 21 -17.19 -31.95 46.52
N ALA A 22 -18.20 -31.45 47.24
CA ALA A 22 -19.35 -30.76 46.65
C ALA A 22 -19.04 -29.32 46.18
N ILE A 23 -18.01 -28.67 46.74
CA ILE A 23 -17.68 -27.26 46.46
C ILE A 23 -16.65 -27.10 45.34
N ILE A 24 -15.66 -28.00 45.27
CA ILE A 24 -14.57 -27.97 44.27
C ILE A 24 -15.08 -27.82 42.82
N PRO A 25 -16.10 -28.55 42.35
CA PRO A 25 -16.57 -28.43 40.97
C PRO A 25 -17.17 -27.06 40.66
N GLY A 26 -17.84 -26.44 41.64
CA GLY A 26 -18.41 -25.10 41.49
C GLY A 26 -17.34 -24.04 41.37
N ILE A 27 -16.31 -24.11 42.24
CA ILE A 27 -15.17 -23.20 42.20
C ILE A 27 -14.38 -23.36 40.89
N ALA A 28 -14.12 -24.61 40.47
CA ALA A 28 -13.40 -24.90 39.23
C ALA A 28 -14.12 -24.30 38.01
N ASN A 29 -15.44 -24.47 37.89
CA ASN A 29 -16.21 -23.91 36.79
C ASN A 29 -16.18 -22.37 36.77
N ILE A 30 -16.29 -21.72 37.93
CA ILE A 30 -16.21 -20.24 38.01
C ILE A 30 -14.84 -19.76 37.53
N ILE A 31 -13.75 -20.42 37.96
CA ILE A 31 -12.39 -20.09 37.54
C ILE A 31 -12.23 -20.27 36.03
N VAL A 32 -12.66 -21.41 35.49
CA VAL A 32 -12.55 -21.69 34.05
C VAL A 32 -13.30 -20.64 33.22
N VAL A 33 -14.55 -20.33 33.59
CA VAL A 33 -15.34 -19.32 32.87
C VAL A 33 -14.68 -17.95 32.94
N ALA A 34 -14.21 -17.53 34.12
CA ALA A 34 -13.55 -16.24 34.29
C ALA A 34 -12.28 -16.13 33.45
N VAL A 35 -11.41 -17.14 33.50
CA VAL A 35 -10.15 -17.18 32.76
C VAL A 35 -10.40 -17.24 31.26
N SER A 36 -11.26 -18.13 30.79
CA SER A 36 -11.59 -18.25 29.36
C SER A 36 -12.20 -16.97 28.81
N THR A 37 -13.04 -16.28 29.58
CA THR A 37 -13.63 -15.00 29.16
C THR A 37 -12.56 -13.92 29.05
N ALA A 38 -11.70 -13.78 30.06
CA ALA A 38 -10.62 -12.78 30.06
C ALA A 38 -9.62 -13.01 28.92
N VAL A 39 -9.27 -14.27 28.64
CA VAL A 39 -8.38 -14.64 27.53
C VAL A 39 -9.07 -14.36 26.20
N ALA A 40 -10.35 -14.71 26.04
CA ALA A 40 -11.08 -14.45 24.81
C ALA A 40 -11.23 -12.94 24.52
N THR A 41 -11.44 -12.11 25.54
CA THR A 41 -11.48 -10.65 25.36
C THR A 41 -10.11 -10.10 24.98
N ALA A 42 -9.03 -10.55 25.64
CA ALA A 42 -7.68 -10.09 25.33
C ALA A 42 -7.25 -10.47 23.90
N ILE A 43 -7.59 -11.68 23.44
CA ILE A 43 -7.33 -12.12 22.06
C ILE A 43 -8.11 -11.25 21.08
N LYS A 44 -9.41 -11.01 21.33
CA LYS A 44 -10.24 -10.15 20.47
C LYS A 44 -9.69 -8.74 20.35
N ASP A 45 -9.26 -8.14 21.46
CA ASP A 45 -8.68 -6.81 21.48
C ASP A 45 -7.38 -6.75 20.67
N TYR A 46 -6.52 -7.77 20.80
CA TYR A 46 -5.29 -7.86 20.04
C TYR A 46 -5.56 -8.02 18.54
N THR A 47 -6.51 -8.90 18.16
CA THR A 47 -6.89 -9.08 16.76
C THR A 47 -7.49 -7.81 16.16
N ASN A 48 -8.32 -7.08 16.91
CA ASN A 48 -8.90 -5.82 16.44
C ASN A 48 -7.82 -4.76 16.19
N LYS A 49 -6.85 -4.63 17.10
CA LYS A 49 -5.70 -3.73 16.95
C LYS A 49 -4.83 -4.11 15.75
N LEU A 50 -4.62 -5.41 15.50
CA LEU A 50 -3.86 -5.85 14.33
C LEU A 50 -4.59 -5.52 13.02
N VAL A 51 -5.90 -5.77 12.95
CA VAL A 51 -6.72 -5.47 11.77
C VAL A 51 -6.78 -3.97 11.50
N SER A 52 -7.00 -3.13 12.52
CA SER A 52 -7.02 -1.68 12.36
C SER A 52 -5.67 -1.16 11.86
N ASN A 53 -4.57 -1.60 12.46
CA ASN A 53 -3.23 -1.17 12.06
C ASN A 53 -2.88 -1.63 10.64
N SER A 54 -3.34 -2.82 10.24
CA SER A 54 -3.14 -3.32 8.88
C SER A 54 -3.93 -2.49 7.87
N ALA A 55 -5.19 -2.19 8.15
CA ALA A 55 -6.05 -1.37 7.29
C ALA A 55 -5.53 0.08 7.16
N GLU A 56 -5.06 0.68 8.25
CA GLU A 56 -4.47 2.02 8.24
C GLU A 56 -3.18 2.07 7.40
N LYS A 57 -2.30 1.07 7.55
CA LYS A 57 -1.08 0.96 6.74
C LYS A 57 -1.40 0.77 5.25
N GLN A 58 -2.37 -0.07 4.93
CA GLN A 58 -2.81 -0.28 3.54
C GLN A 58 -3.37 1.01 2.95
N ARG A 59 -4.21 1.73 3.70
CA ARG A 59 -4.75 3.03 3.28
C ARG A 59 -3.64 4.05 3.03
N SER A 60 -2.69 4.18 3.95
CA SER A 60 -1.55 5.07 3.79
C SER A 60 -0.71 4.71 2.57
N CYS A 61 -0.42 3.42 2.36
CA CYS A 61 0.33 2.95 1.19
C CYS A 61 -0.39 3.30 -0.13
N LEU A 62 -1.70 3.10 -0.19
CA LEU A 62 -2.49 3.45 -1.38
C LEU A 62 -2.47 4.95 -1.64
N LEU A 63 -2.68 5.78 -0.61
CA LEU A 63 -2.62 7.24 -0.75
C LEU A 63 -1.27 7.70 -1.26
N SER A 64 -0.17 7.21 -0.67
CA SER A 64 1.18 7.54 -1.12
C SER A 64 1.45 7.10 -2.57
N ARG A 65 0.89 5.97 -3.02
CA ARG A 65 0.98 5.56 -4.43
C ARG A 65 0.24 6.53 -5.34
N PHE A 66 -1.00 6.89 -5.01
CA PHE A 66 -1.75 7.87 -5.80
C PHE A 66 -1.06 9.24 -5.86
N ASP A 67 -0.50 9.70 -4.75
CA ASP A 67 0.23 10.97 -4.71
C ASP A 67 1.49 10.91 -5.58
N ASN A 68 2.25 9.81 -5.51
CA ASN A 68 3.40 9.59 -6.39
C ASN A 68 3.00 9.55 -7.86
N ASP A 69 1.97 8.78 -8.21
CA ASP A 69 1.48 8.69 -9.58
C ASP A 69 1.03 10.07 -10.09
N ARG A 70 0.39 10.87 -9.23
CA ARG A 70 -0.02 12.24 -9.57
C ARG A 70 1.17 13.15 -9.81
N LEU A 71 2.20 13.08 -8.97
CA LEU A 71 3.43 13.86 -9.15
C LEU A 71 4.17 13.46 -10.42
N GLU A 72 4.25 12.16 -10.69
CA GLU A 72 4.84 11.61 -11.90
C GLU A 72 4.11 12.05 -13.17
N GLN A 73 2.77 12.07 -13.13
CA GLN A 73 1.97 12.59 -14.24
C GLN A 73 2.16 14.10 -14.41
N TYR A 74 2.23 14.85 -13.31
CA TYR A 74 2.48 16.29 -13.35
C TYR A 74 3.84 16.60 -13.99
N MET A 75 4.88 15.85 -13.65
CA MET A 75 6.21 15.99 -14.25
C MET A 75 6.28 15.60 -15.72
N ARG A 76 5.38 14.73 -16.22
CA ARG A 76 5.37 14.31 -17.63
C ARG A 76 4.35 15.07 -18.48
N ARG A 77 3.64 16.04 -17.91
CA ARG A 77 2.58 16.78 -18.61
C ARG A 77 3.11 17.51 -19.83
N ASP A 78 4.31 18.06 -19.70
CA ASP A 78 4.93 18.90 -20.72
C ASP A 78 5.98 18.11 -21.52
N ASN A 79 6.01 16.77 -21.38
CA ASN A 79 6.92 15.87 -22.08
C ASN A 79 6.27 15.32 -23.36
N LEU A 80 6.90 15.58 -24.50
CA LEU A 80 6.52 15.06 -25.80
C LEU A 80 7.43 13.90 -26.19
N ARG A 81 6.82 12.85 -26.78
CA ARG A 81 7.55 11.70 -27.32
C ARG A 81 7.38 11.65 -28.84
N ILE A 82 8.47 11.85 -29.56
CA ILE A 82 8.50 11.94 -31.02
C ILE A 82 9.12 10.65 -31.58
N PHE A 83 8.46 10.05 -32.56
CA PHE A 83 8.91 8.82 -33.22
C PHE A 83 9.25 9.11 -34.68
N GLY A 84 10.21 8.36 -35.24
CA GLY A 84 10.54 8.42 -36.67
C GLY A 84 11.61 9.46 -37.05
N ILE A 85 12.32 10.02 -36.08
CA ILE A 85 13.50 10.86 -36.34
C ILE A 85 14.72 9.95 -36.54
N GLU A 86 15.39 10.07 -37.68
CA GLU A 86 16.61 9.32 -38.00
C GLU A 86 17.70 9.53 -36.94
N GLU A 87 18.47 8.48 -36.64
CA GLU A 87 19.54 8.48 -35.66
C GLU A 87 20.89 8.61 -36.35
N GLU A 88 21.73 9.53 -35.87
CA GLU A 88 23.12 9.63 -36.26
C GLU A 88 24.05 9.22 -35.09
N PRO A 89 25.17 8.51 -35.36
CA PRO A 89 26.18 8.28 -34.34
C PRO A 89 26.86 9.62 -34.00
N ASP A 90 26.88 9.99 -32.72
CA ASP A 90 27.35 11.28 -32.17
C ASP A 90 26.34 12.45 -32.22
N GLU A 91 25.05 12.17 -31.93
CA GLU A 91 24.06 13.22 -31.66
C GLU A 91 24.22 13.83 -30.26
N ASP A 92 24.57 15.12 -30.20
CA ASP A 92 24.47 15.94 -28.98
C ASP A 92 23.03 16.47 -28.77
N GLU A 93 22.72 16.92 -27.55
CA GLU A 93 21.41 17.47 -27.17
C GLU A 93 20.96 18.61 -28.11
N ASP A 94 21.89 19.47 -28.51
CA ASP A 94 21.64 20.60 -29.43
C ASP A 94 21.21 20.11 -30.84
N ILE A 95 21.81 19.02 -31.32
CA ILE A 95 21.51 18.43 -32.63
C ILE A 95 20.11 17.80 -32.59
N ILE A 96 19.79 17.10 -31.50
CA ILE A 96 18.48 16.51 -31.28
C ILE A 96 17.42 17.62 -31.23
N GLN A 97 17.70 18.71 -30.52
CA GLN A 97 16.80 19.85 -30.41
C GLN A 97 16.54 20.50 -31.78
N ALA A 98 17.56 20.68 -32.61
CA ALA A 98 17.42 21.21 -33.97
C ALA A 98 16.50 20.33 -34.82
N LYS A 99 16.69 18.99 -34.79
CA LYS A 99 15.82 18.04 -35.51
C LYS A 99 14.37 18.11 -35.05
N VAL A 100 14.12 18.32 -33.75
CA VAL A 100 12.77 18.49 -33.20
C VAL A 100 12.10 19.78 -33.71
N ILE A 101 12.86 20.87 -33.82
CA ILE A 101 12.36 22.14 -34.36
C ILE A 101 12.00 22.01 -35.84
N GLU A 102 12.82 21.31 -36.63
CA GLU A 102 12.53 21.01 -38.05
C GLU A 102 11.22 20.22 -38.20
N VAL A 103 11.05 19.14 -37.42
CA VAL A 103 9.81 18.34 -37.42
C VAL A 103 8.60 19.17 -36.99
N ALA A 104 8.74 20.06 -36.01
CA ALA A 104 7.66 20.94 -35.58
C ALA A 104 7.27 21.95 -36.70
N ALA A 105 8.27 22.49 -37.41
CA ALA A 105 8.06 23.39 -38.53
C ALA A 105 7.32 22.70 -39.69
N ASP A 106 7.63 21.44 -39.98
CA ASP A 106 6.93 20.63 -40.99
C ASP A 106 5.44 20.42 -40.65
N ILE A 107 5.12 20.34 -39.35
CA ILE A 107 3.73 20.23 -38.86
C ILE A 107 3.03 21.59 -38.82
N GLY A 108 3.77 22.69 -39.02
CA GLY A 108 3.25 24.07 -39.00
C GLY A 108 3.22 24.70 -37.61
N VAL A 109 3.93 24.12 -36.64
CA VAL A 109 4.08 24.67 -35.28
C VAL A 109 5.39 25.43 -35.21
N LYS A 110 5.34 26.67 -34.68
CA LYS A 110 6.54 27.47 -34.41
C LYS A 110 7.00 27.17 -32.99
N ILE A 111 8.13 26.48 -32.85
CA ILE A 111 8.79 26.20 -31.58
C ILE A 111 10.17 26.85 -31.65
N GLU A 112 10.54 27.61 -30.63
CA GLU A 112 11.88 28.16 -30.48
C GLU A 112 12.74 27.26 -29.58
N ALA A 113 14.06 27.36 -29.69
CA ALA A 113 14.96 26.60 -28.81
C ALA A 113 14.72 26.90 -27.31
N ASN A 114 14.29 28.12 -26.98
CA ASN A 114 13.97 28.51 -25.61
C ASN A 114 12.68 27.87 -25.06
N ASP A 115 11.84 27.30 -25.93
CA ASP A 115 10.61 26.60 -25.52
C ASP A 115 10.90 25.15 -25.12
N ILE A 116 12.13 24.67 -25.32
CA ILE A 116 12.54 23.30 -25.02
C ILE A 116 13.50 23.34 -23.83
N SER A 117 13.15 22.65 -22.75
CA SER A 117 14.03 22.45 -21.58
C SER A 117 15.15 21.47 -21.88
N ILE A 118 14.77 20.25 -22.31
CA ILE A 118 15.66 19.10 -22.42
C ILE A 118 15.19 18.25 -23.59
N ALA A 119 16.11 17.86 -24.47
CA ALA A 119 15.86 16.91 -25.55
C ALA A 119 16.86 15.75 -25.48
N HIS A 120 16.36 14.51 -25.40
CA HIS A 120 17.22 13.33 -25.36
C HIS A 120 16.55 12.11 -26.01
N ARG A 121 17.36 11.15 -26.46
CA ARG A 121 16.86 9.87 -26.98
C ARG A 121 16.42 8.95 -25.84
N LEU A 122 15.27 8.30 -26.03
CA LEU A 122 14.72 7.27 -25.15
C LEU A 122 15.01 5.89 -25.74
N GLY A 123 15.90 5.14 -25.09
CA GLY A 123 16.25 3.78 -25.48
C GLY A 123 17.63 3.37 -24.97
N ARG A 124 17.98 2.09 -25.11
CA ARG A 124 19.39 1.67 -25.00
C ARG A 124 20.05 1.85 -26.36
N GLU A 125 21.24 2.45 -26.37
CA GLU A 125 22.12 2.49 -27.54
C GLU A 125 22.24 1.09 -28.15
N GLY A 126 21.82 0.93 -29.41
CA GLY A 126 21.91 -0.34 -30.15
C GLY A 126 20.79 -1.37 -29.89
N GLY A 127 19.71 -1.01 -29.20
CA GLY A 127 18.54 -1.88 -29.06
C GLY A 127 17.66 -1.85 -30.31
N GLN A 128 17.30 -3.02 -30.87
CA GLN A 128 16.33 -3.21 -31.98
C GLN A 128 14.88 -2.78 -31.66
N GLY A 129 14.66 -1.86 -30.73
CA GLY A 129 13.37 -1.23 -30.46
C GLY A 129 13.31 0.13 -31.14
N ARG A 130 12.12 0.55 -31.59
CA ARG A 130 11.89 1.91 -32.09
C ARG A 130 12.28 2.93 -31.01
N GLN A 131 13.44 3.54 -31.13
CA GLN A 131 13.85 4.60 -30.23
C GLN A 131 13.01 5.84 -30.52
N ALA A 132 12.83 6.68 -29.51
CA ALA A 132 12.01 7.89 -29.60
C ALA A 132 12.79 9.06 -29.02
N CYS A 133 12.56 10.28 -29.50
CA CYS A 133 13.04 11.46 -28.81
C CYS A 133 12.04 11.83 -27.71
N ALA A 134 12.53 12.07 -26.50
CA ALA A 134 11.81 12.80 -25.47
C ALA A 134 12.23 14.27 -25.53
N CYS A 135 11.24 15.15 -25.48
CA CYS A 135 11.44 16.59 -25.37
C CYS A 135 10.56 17.11 -24.23
N GLU A 136 11.14 17.88 -23.32
CA GLU A 136 10.39 18.59 -22.27
C GLU A 136 10.19 20.04 -22.71
N VAL A 137 8.94 20.48 -22.78
CA VAL A 137 8.57 21.82 -23.25
C VAL A 137 8.37 22.76 -22.07
N LEU A 138 8.98 23.94 -22.10
CA LEU A 138 8.72 25.01 -21.15
C LEU A 138 7.36 25.65 -21.50
N SER A 139 6.39 25.53 -20.58
CA SER A 139 5.09 26.24 -20.66
C SER A 139 5.12 27.61 -20.02
#